data_AF-A0A8C4W5Z5-F1
#
_entry.id   AF-A0A8C4W5Z5-F1
#
_cell.length_a   1.000
_cell.length_b   1.000
_cell.length_c   1.000
_cell.angle_alpha   90.00
_cell.angle_beta   90.00
_cell.angle_gamma   90.00
#
_symmetry.space_group_name_H-M   'P 1'
#
loop_
_entity.id
_entity.type
_entity.pdbx_description
1 polymer ?
#
loop_
_entity_poly.entity_id
_entity_poly.type
_entity_poly.pdbx_seq_one_letter_code
_entity_poly.pdbx_strand_id
1 'polypeptide(L)'
;CLVYPSWLALLICDFSVTIVSSQYRLFKDYPETKAYFKTIPTEGNLQEDPLVRFHGRRVMVALNQVVENLDNWKQACRILDRLADKHKNVHQVPAVNFQVLMHSIQWMPPLLFLAAPHLPSPISNLHGESQEL
;
A
#
# COMPACT_ATOMS: atom_id res chain seq x y z
N CYS A 1 -22.16 11.74 6.48
CA CYS A 1 -21.13 11.60 7.53
C CYS A 1 -20.83 10.12 7.72
N LEU A 2 -19.96 9.55 6.88
CA LEU A 2 -19.45 8.21 7.13
C LEU A 2 -18.38 8.33 8.21
N VAL A 3 -18.71 7.85 9.41
CA VAL A 3 -17.77 7.73 10.51
C VAL A 3 -16.79 6.62 10.12
N TYR A 4 -15.63 6.98 9.60
CA TYR A 4 -14.53 6.04 9.42
C TYR A 4 -14.24 5.39 10.78
N PRO A 5 -14.27 4.05 10.88
CA PRO A 5 -14.21 3.41 12.18
C PRO A 5 -12.81 3.60 12.80
N SER A 6 -12.78 3.84 14.10
CA SER A 6 -11.59 4.13 14.93
C SER A 6 -10.43 3.13 14.77
N TRP A 7 -10.70 1.95 14.23
CA TRP A 7 -9.72 0.91 13.90
C TRP A 7 -8.77 1.30 12.76
N LEU A 8 -9.19 2.19 11.84
CA LEU A 8 -8.30 2.74 10.81
C LEU A 8 -7.18 3.57 11.44
N ALA A 9 -7.45 4.26 12.56
CA ALA A 9 -6.48 5.04 13.31
C ALA A 9 -5.49 4.17 14.13
N LEU A 10 -5.89 2.97 14.53
CA LEU A 10 -4.97 1.99 15.15
C LEU A 10 -4.07 1.31 14.11
N LEU A 11 -4.57 1.10 12.89
CA LEU A 11 -3.77 0.80 11.71
C LEU A 11 -2.70 1.87 11.46
N ILE A 12 -2.99 3.13 11.82
CA ILE A 12 -2.09 4.28 11.63
C ILE A 12 -0.90 4.31 12.59
N CYS A 13 -1.05 3.80 13.83
CA CYS A 13 -0.03 3.94 14.87
C CYS A 13 1.10 2.88 14.81
N ASP A 14 0.86 1.71 14.20
CA ASP A 14 1.87 0.63 14.05
C ASP A 14 2.51 0.58 12.65
N PHE A 15 2.38 1.66 11.87
CA PHE A 15 2.84 1.70 10.47
C PHE A 15 4.37 1.65 10.34
N SER A 16 5.14 2.19 11.28
CA SER A 16 6.60 2.32 11.12
C SER A 16 7.32 0.98 10.94
N VAL A 17 6.84 -0.09 11.60
CA VAL A 17 7.41 -1.45 11.48
C VAL A 17 6.94 -2.13 10.19
N THR A 18 5.67 -1.91 9.81
CA THR A 18 5.05 -2.46 8.59
C THR A 18 5.67 -1.89 7.31
N ILE A 19 5.96 -0.58 7.32
CA ILE A 19 6.53 0.22 6.22
C ILE A 19 7.89 -0.27 5.75
N VAL A 20 8.76 -0.53 6.72
CA VAL A 20 10.12 -0.94 6.48
C VAL A 20 10.14 -2.40 6.05
N SER A 21 9.22 -3.19 6.62
CA SER A 21 9.01 -4.59 6.26
C SER A 21 8.49 -4.76 4.82
N SER A 22 7.65 -3.86 4.30
CA SER A 22 7.17 -3.95 2.91
C SER A 22 8.27 -3.64 1.90
N GLN A 23 9.13 -2.66 2.15
CA GLN A 23 10.31 -2.39 1.31
C GLN A 23 11.32 -3.53 1.36
N TYR A 24 11.55 -4.08 2.55
CA TYR A 24 12.39 -5.28 2.70
C TYR A 24 11.83 -6.46 1.90
N ARG A 25 10.52 -6.74 1.98
CA ARG A 25 9.86 -7.80 1.20
C ARG A 25 9.92 -7.51 -0.29
N LEU A 26 9.71 -6.27 -0.72
CA LEU A 26 9.84 -5.86 -2.11
C LEU A 26 11.23 -6.22 -2.67
N PHE A 27 12.29 -5.89 -1.94
CA PHE A 27 13.66 -6.19 -2.37
C PHE A 27 14.04 -7.66 -2.25
N LYS A 28 13.43 -8.38 -1.30
CA LYS A 28 13.65 -9.81 -1.10
C LYS A 28 12.94 -10.65 -2.15
N ASP A 29 11.66 -10.38 -2.37
CA ASP A 29 10.78 -11.20 -3.21
C ASP A 29 10.84 -10.78 -4.69
N TYR A 30 11.21 -9.52 -4.94
CA TYR A 30 11.32 -8.91 -6.28
C TYR A 30 12.65 -8.14 -6.44
N PRO A 31 13.80 -8.83 -6.43
CA PRO A 31 15.11 -8.20 -6.41
C PRO A 31 15.40 -7.30 -7.63
N GLU A 32 14.73 -7.53 -8.77
CA GLU A 32 14.79 -6.67 -9.96
C GLU A 32 14.31 -5.24 -9.67
N THR A 33 13.45 -5.05 -8.67
CA THR A 33 12.95 -3.73 -8.29
C THR A 33 14.03 -2.84 -7.66
N LYS A 34 15.12 -3.43 -7.14
CA LYS A 34 16.26 -2.69 -6.57
C LYS A 34 16.85 -1.68 -7.56
N ALA A 35 16.79 -1.97 -8.86
CA ALA A 35 17.31 -1.10 -9.92
C ALA A 35 16.65 0.30 -9.95
N TYR A 36 15.44 0.45 -9.41
CA TYR A 36 14.73 1.73 -9.37
C TYR A 36 15.11 2.60 -8.17
N PHE A 37 15.83 2.04 -7.18
CA PHE A 37 16.18 2.72 -5.92
C PHE A 37 17.63 3.22 -5.98
N LYS A 38 17.84 4.37 -6.64
CA LYS A 38 19.18 4.95 -6.84
C LYS A 38 19.84 5.54 -5.59
N THR A 39 19.03 5.97 -4.62
CA THR A 39 19.49 6.73 -3.42
C THR A 39 19.12 6.06 -2.10
N ILE A 40 18.33 5.00 -2.15
CA ILE A 40 17.86 4.26 -0.97
C ILE A 40 18.62 2.93 -0.98
N PRO A 41 19.25 2.54 0.13
CA PRO A 41 19.95 1.27 0.18
C PRO A 41 18.99 0.11 0.02
N THR A 42 19.43 -0.93 -0.69
CA THR A 42 18.63 -2.12 -1.01
C THR A 42 19.20 -3.40 -0.40
N GLU A 43 20.30 -3.30 0.34
CA GLU A 43 20.99 -4.39 1.03
C GLU A 43 21.36 -4.01 2.47
N GLY A 44 21.74 -4.99 3.28
CA GLY A 44 22.17 -4.79 4.67
C GLY A 44 21.00 -4.69 5.65
N ASN A 45 21.21 -4.00 6.78
CA ASN A 45 20.16 -3.80 7.79
C ASN A 45 19.21 -2.67 7.38
N LEU A 46 18.38 -2.95 6.39
CA LEU A 46 17.37 -2.03 5.87
C LEU A 46 16.38 -1.55 6.94
N GLN A 47 16.24 -2.30 8.04
CA GLN A 47 15.27 -1.96 9.07
C GLN A 47 15.67 -0.78 9.94
N GLU A 48 16.97 -0.55 10.05
CA GLU A 48 17.55 0.54 10.82
C GLU A 48 17.94 1.73 9.94
N ASP A 49 17.97 1.55 8.62
CA ASP A 49 18.39 2.58 7.69
C ASP A 49 17.41 3.78 7.68
N PRO A 50 17.91 5.00 7.96
CA PRO A 50 17.06 6.18 8.06
C PRO A 50 16.45 6.59 6.70
N LEU A 51 17.11 6.31 5.58
CA LEU A 51 16.59 6.63 4.25
C LEU A 51 15.47 5.67 3.87
N VAL A 52 15.61 4.38 4.20
CA VAL A 52 14.54 3.38 4.00
C VAL A 52 13.32 3.73 4.85
N ARG A 53 13.51 4.07 6.13
CA ARG A 53 12.43 4.53 7.02
C ARG A 53 11.74 5.78 6.49
N PHE A 54 12.53 6.76 6.03
CA PHE A 54 12.00 8.00 5.48
C PHE A 54 11.22 7.77 4.18
N HIS A 55 11.74 6.98 3.25
CA HIS A 55 11.04 6.65 2.01
C HIS A 55 9.70 5.96 2.32
N GLY A 56 9.75 4.97 3.18
CA GLY A 56 8.57 4.23 3.57
C GLY A 56 7.49 5.09 4.22
N ARG A 57 7.88 6.06 5.07
CA ARG A 57 6.94 7.06 5.61
C ARG A 57 6.27 7.87 4.51
N ARG A 58 7.01 8.26 3.46
CA ARG A 58 6.44 9.01 2.32
C ARG A 58 5.42 8.18 1.54
N VAL A 59 5.69 6.89 1.33
CA VAL A 59 4.76 5.97 0.67
C VAL A 59 3.44 5.92 1.45
N MET A 60 3.51 5.77 2.78
CA MET A 60 2.28 5.69 3.58
C MET A 60 1.52 7.00 3.69
N VAL A 61 2.20 8.13 3.80
CA VAL A 61 1.53 9.44 3.76
C VAL A 61 0.77 9.60 2.45
N ALA A 62 1.38 9.20 1.32
CA ALA A 62 0.72 9.25 0.03
C ALA A 62 -0.50 8.31 -0.07
N LEU A 63 -0.39 7.07 0.43
CA LEU A 63 -1.50 6.13 0.49
C LEU A 63 -2.64 6.65 1.39
N ASN A 64 -2.29 7.19 2.56
CA ASN A 64 -3.27 7.77 3.49
C ASN A 64 -4.01 8.94 2.86
N GLN A 65 -3.30 9.82 2.15
CA GLN A 65 -3.93 10.93 1.41
C GLN A 65 -4.92 10.44 0.35
N VAL A 66 -4.64 9.31 -0.34
CA VAL A 66 -5.60 8.71 -1.27
C VAL A 66 -6.83 8.19 -0.53
N VAL A 67 -6.63 7.44 0.57
CA VAL A 67 -7.72 6.87 1.38
C VAL A 67 -8.63 7.94 1.98
N GLU A 68 -8.05 9.02 2.52
CA GLU A 68 -8.79 10.16 3.08
C GLU A 68 -9.62 10.92 2.04
N ASN A 69 -9.30 10.77 0.76
CA ASN A 69 -9.97 11.46 -0.34
C ASN A 69 -10.84 10.53 -1.19
N LEU A 70 -11.14 9.30 -0.75
CA LEU A 70 -11.99 8.38 -1.52
C LEU A 70 -13.40 8.93 -1.76
N ASP A 71 -13.96 9.69 -0.80
CA ASP A 71 -15.23 10.40 -0.96
C ASP A 71 -15.16 11.59 -1.94
N ASN A 72 -13.94 12.06 -2.26
CA ASN A 72 -13.67 13.09 -3.25
C ASN A 72 -12.78 12.52 -4.37
N TRP A 73 -13.40 11.71 -5.22
CA TRP A 73 -12.72 10.99 -6.30
C TRP A 73 -11.82 11.88 -7.17
N LYS A 74 -12.25 13.11 -7.47
CA LYS A 74 -11.44 14.07 -8.24
C LYS A 74 -10.12 14.41 -7.54
N GLN A 75 -10.13 14.55 -6.22
CA GLN A 75 -8.93 14.80 -5.44
C GLN A 75 -8.06 13.53 -5.32
N ALA A 76 -8.67 12.36 -5.13
CA ALA A 76 -7.95 11.08 -5.15
C ALA A 76 -7.20 10.87 -6.48
N CYS A 77 -7.85 11.08 -7.62
CA CYS A 77 -7.22 11.00 -8.94
C CYS A 77 -6.02 11.94 -9.07
N ARG A 78 -6.13 13.21 -8.63
CA ARG A 78 -5.00 14.15 -8.69
C ARG A 78 -3.79 13.69 -7.87
N ILE A 79 -4.02 13.07 -6.72
CA ILE A 79 -2.94 12.51 -5.90
C ILE A 79 -2.29 11.34 -6.64
N LEU A 80 -3.10 10.43 -7.19
CA LEU A 80 -2.63 9.28 -7.96
C LEU A 80 -1.85 9.70 -9.22
N ASP A 81 -2.33 10.69 -9.96
CA ASP A 81 -1.66 11.23 -11.15
C ASP A 81 -0.27 11.77 -10.81
N ARG A 82 -0.17 12.55 -9.73
CA ARG A 82 1.12 13.08 -9.26
C ARG A 82 2.08 11.96 -8.86
N LEU A 83 1.57 10.90 -8.23
CA LEU A 83 2.38 9.73 -7.89
C LEU A 83 2.83 9.00 -9.15
N ALA A 84 1.93 8.76 -10.10
CA ALA A 84 2.23 8.09 -11.36
C ALA A 84 3.28 8.87 -12.16
N ASP A 85 3.14 10.19 -12.31
CA ASP A 85 4.09 11.04 -13.00
C ASP A 85 5.48 10.98 -12.39
N LYS A 86 5.56 11.00 -11.06
CA LYS A 86 6.86 10.92 -10.38
C LYS A 86 7.53 9.57 -10.61
N HIS A 87 6.79 8.48 -10.48
CA HIS A 87 7.35 7.14 -10.66
C HIS A 87 7.73 6.86 -12.11
N LYS A 88 6.93 7.33 -13.08
CA LYS A 88 7.22 7.19 -14.51
C LYS A 88 8.38 8.08 -14.95
N ASN A 89 8.34 9.37 -14.64
CA ASN A 89 9.25 10.34 -15.25
C ASN A 89 10.54 10.54 -14.46
N VAL A 90 10.51 10.38 -13.12
CA VAL A 90 11.70 10.56 -12.27
C VAL A 90 12.35 9.22 -11.94
N HIS A 91 11.56 8.24 -11.49
CA HIS A 91 12.07 6.94 -11.07
C HIS A 91 12.14 5.92 -12.20
N GLN A 92 11.52 6.20 -13.35
CA GLN A 92 11.47 5.32 -14.53
C GLN A 92 10.95 3.92 -14.20
N VAL A 93 10.01 3.84 -13.25
CA VAL A 93 9.36 2.60 -12.83
C VAL A 93 8.26 2.25 -13.85
N PRO A 94 8.33 1.08 -14.51
CA PRO A 94 7.27 0.60 -15.38
C PRO A 94 5.94 0.40 -14.64
N ALA A 95 4.83 0.68 -15.31
CA ALA A 95 3.49 0.55 -14.71
C ALA A 95 3.20 -0.86 -14.15
N VAL A 96 3.77 -1.91 -14.77
CA VAL A 96 3.63 -3.30 -14.32
C VAL A 96 4.18 -3.53 -12.91
N ASN A 97 5.19 -2.76 -12.48
CA ASN A 97 5.79 -2.92 -11.15
C ASN A 97 4.93 -2.36 -10.00
N PHE A 98 3.86 -1.62 -10.30
CA PHE A 98 2.91 -1.23 -9.26
C PHE A 98 2.10 -2.43 -8.75
N GLN A 99 1.87 -3.46 -9.59
CA GLN A 99 1.23 -4.70 -9.14
C GLN A 99 2.13 -5.42 -8.12
N VAL A 100 3.44 -5.45 -8.40
CA VAL A 100 4.46 -5.98 -7.50
C VAL A 100 4.46 -5.27 -6.14
N LEU A 101 4.36 -3.94 -6.16
CA LEU A 101 4.22 -3.15 -4.93
C LEU A 101 2.96 -3.57 -4.14
N MET A 102 1.82 -3.69 -4.80
CA MET A 102 0.57 -4.10 -4.12
C MET A 102 0.69 -5.50 -3.52
N HIS A 103 1.34 -6.44 -4.20
CA HIS A 103 1.60 -7.78 -3.68
C HIS A 103 2.50 -7.74 -2.44
N SER A 104 3.57 -6.93 -2.45
CA SER A 104 4.45 -6.77 -1.28
C SER A 104 3.76 -6.17 -0.05
N ILE A 105 2.71 -5.38 -0.26
CA ILE A 105 1.87 -4.78 0.79
C ILE A 105 0.80 -5.78 1.27
N GLN A 106 0.25 -6.61 0.37
CA GLN A 106 -0.78 -7.60 0.68
C GLN A 106 -0.32 -8.70 1.67
N TRP A 107 0.98 -8.97 1.76
CA TRP A 107 1.56 -9.93 2.73
C TRP A 107 1.54 -9.45 4.18
N MET A 108 0.86 -8.34 4.49
CA MET A 108 0.48 -8.03 5.86
C MET A 108 -0.37 -9.20 6.39
N PRO A 109 0.11 -9.97 7.40
CA PRO A 109 -0.66 -11.09 7.89
C PRO A 109 -2.01 -10.58 8.39
N PRO A 110 -3.11 -11.32 8.17
CA PRO A 110 -4.43 -11.02 8.72
C PRO A 110 -4.47 -11.29 10.23
N LEU A 111 -3.39 -11.00 10.96
CA LEU A 111 -3.41 -10.90 12.42
C LEU A 111 -4.29 -9.73 12.89
N LEU A 112 -4.67 -8.82 11.98
CA LEU A 112 -5.73 -7.84 12.23
C LEU A 112 -7.15 -8.39 12.02
N PHE A 113 -7.33 -9.52 11.32
CA PHE A 113 -8.65 -10.11 11.07
C PHE A 113 -9.12 -10.96 12.26
N LEU A 114 -8.20 -11.53 13.03
CA LEU A 114 -8.52 -12.26 14.27
C LEU A 114 -9.01 -11.34 15.41
N ALA A 115 -8.82 -10.03 15.31
CA ALA A 115 -9.35 -9.06 16.27
C ALA A 115 -10.83 -8.67 16.01
N ALA A 116 -11.43 -9.14 14.90
CA ALA A 116 -12.81 -8.81 14.53
C ALA A 116 -13.59 -10.09 14.13
N PRO A 117 -14.09 -10.88 15.09
CA PRO A 117 -14.77 -12.15 14.83
C PRO A 117 -16.13 -12.05 14.11
N HIS A 118 -16.47 -10.92 13.49
CA HIS A 118 -17.80 -10.65 12.94
C HIS A 118 -17.83 -10.09 11.50
N LEU A 119 -16.75 -10.19 10.73
CA LEU A 119 -16.82 -9.88 9.30
C LEU A 119 -17.10 -11.14 8.46
N PRO A 120 -18.16 -11.18 7.63
CA PRO A 120 -18.37 -12.27 6.69
C PRO A 120 -17.31 -12.26 5.58
N SER A 121 -16.91 -13.46 5.15
CA SER A 121 -15.86 -13.70 4.16
C SER A 121 -16.22 -13.13 2.77
N PRO A 122 -15.26 -12.58 2.01
CA PRO A 122 -15.53 -11.87 0.77
C PRO A 122 -15.52 -12.76 -0.48
N ILE A 123 -16.00 -14.00 -0.39
CA ILE A 123 -16.14 -14.88 -1.58
C ILE A 123 -17.42 -15.72 -1.48
N SER A 124 -18.54 -15.09 -1.77
CA SER A 124 -19.71 -15.74 -2.37
C SER A 124 -20.58 -14.60 -2.91
N ASN A 125 -20.58 -14.41 -4.23
CA ASN A 125 -21.60 -13.77 -5.07
C ASN A 125 -20.96 -13.16 -6.32
N LEU A 126 -20.21 -14.00 -7.04
CA LEU A 126 -19.98 -13.83 -8.49
C LEU A 126 -20.39 -15.14 -9.17
N HIS A 127 -21.64 -15.54 -8.97
CA HIS A 127 -22.31 -16.46 -9.87
C HIS A 127 -23.82 -16.30 -9.74
N GLY A 128 -24.43 -15.84 -10.83
CA GLY A 128 -25.84 -16.06 -11.19
C GLY A 128 -26.89 -15.47 -10.26
N GLU A 129 -27.60 -14.44 -10.71
CA GLU A 129 -28.93 -14.67 -11.28
C GLU A 129 -29.41 -13.40 -11.99
N SER A 130 -29.64 -13.54 -13.29
CA SER A 130 -30.52 -12.67 -14.05
C SER A 130 -31.97 -13.03 -13.73
N GLN A 131 -32.85 -12.02 -13.84
CA GLN A 131 -34.29 -12.06 -14.10
C GLN A 131 -35.29 -11.82 -12.94
N GLU A 132 -36.10 -10.79 -13.20
CA GLU A 132 -37.53 -10.57 -12.88
C GLU A 132 -37.95 -10.32 -11.42
N LEU A 133 -38.37 -9.07 -11.17
CA LEU A 133 -39.78 -8.64 -11.12
C LEU A 133 -39.89 -7.13 -11.47
#